data_AF-A0A9N9D1N6-F1
#
_entry.id   AF-A0A9N9D1N6-F1
#
_cell.length_a   1.000
_cell.length_b   1.000
_cell.length_c   1.000
_cell.angle_alpha   90.00
_cell.angle_beta   90.00
_cell.angle_gamma   90.00
#
_symmetry.space_group_name_H-M   'P 1'
#
loop_
_entity.id
_entity.type
_entity.pdbx_description
1 polymer ?
#
loop_
_entity_poly.entity_id
_entity_poly.type
_entity_poly.pdbx_seq_one_letter_code
_entity_poly.pdbx_strand_id
1 'polypeptide(L)'
;SLMAAVRNSDELIATRFLLGVAEAGFVPGILLLLSLWYKRSEYGTRFTIFISGNVLAGAFGGLLAYVIIGNMNGKANIQGWRWLFLLEGIVSFIVSLIALLIIPGFPEDEKFLTTKERQLLMSRLHPEHGTAGEQIRTVTIKHALFITLKDWRVYLMVLHNICINTALNSISLYLPTLIYKMGFDSLKTQLLTLPPYFFGWLFSLVVSLHSDHVQLRGHHIICCAIIGAIGFLMLANLKNAGMLYSATFLCTSGTWAAGAMTLAWIPNIFYHPREKRAIAIALILSAGIISVKGHMINASFLLIAAICAIIMRLVLKRKNEKMRQSEDEKKSTHKIPYIL
;
A
#
# COMPACT_ATOMS: atom_id res chain seq x y z
N SER A 1 10.30 -23.98 0.61
CA SER A 1 10.12 -22.96 1.67
C SER A 1 10.76 -23.46 2.95
N LEU A 2 11.70 -22.70 3.55
CA LEU A 2 12.34 -23.06 4.82
C LEU A 2 11.31 -23.28 5.94
N MET A 3 10.19 -22.54 5.92
CA MET A 3 9.09 -22.70 6.89
C MET A 3 8.46 -24.09 6.89
N ALA A 4 8.45 -24.80 5.75
CA ALA A 4 7.91 -26.16 5.67
C ALA A 4 8.83 -27.21 6.32
N ALA A 5 10.13 -26.90 6.44
CA ALA A 5 11.14 -27.80 7.01
C ALA A 5 11.33 -27.63 8.52
N VAL A 6 10.73 -26.60 9.11
CA VAL A 6 10.84 -26.26 10.53
C VAL A 6 10.31 -27.38 11.43
N ARG A 7 11.10 -27.73 12.43
CA ARG A 7 10.79 -28.73 13.45
C ARG A 7 10.63 -28.13 14.84
N ASN A 8 11.29 -27.00 15.12
CA ASN A 8 11.34 -26.37 16.43
C ASN A 8 10.81 -24.92 16.41
N SER A 9 10.35 -24.41 17.55
CA SER A 9 9.87 -23.03 17.69
C SER A 9 10.95 -22.00 17.36
N ASP A 10 12.20 -22.25 17.76
CA ASP A 10 13.33 -21.35 17.51
C ASP A 10 13.67 -21.26 16.02
N GLU A 11 13.61 -22.39 15.32
CA GLU A 11 13.76 -22.45 13.85
C GLU A 11 12.65 -21.69 13.14
N LEU A 12 11.41 -21.73 13.66
CA LEU A 12 10.30 -20.95 13.11
C LEU A 12 10.58 -19.46 13.23
N ILE A 13 11.02 -19.01 14.41
CA ILE A 13 11.33 -17.60 14.68
C ILE A 13 12.48 -17.13 13.79
N ALA A 14 13.58 -17.90 13.71
CA ALA A 14 14.72 -17.59 12.86
C ALA A 14 14.32 -17.49 11.38
N THR A 15 13.51 -18.44 10.89
CA THR A 15 13.04 -18.42 9.51
C THR A 15 12.14 -17.21 9.22
N ARG A 16 11.25 -16.84 10.16
CA ARG A 16 10.41 -15.63 10.01
C ARG A 16 11.25 -14.35 10.01
N PHE A 17 12.30 -14.28 10.82
CA PHE A 17 13.21 -13.15 10.84
C PHE A 17 13.94 -13.00 9.49
N LEU A 18 14.52 -14.09 8.97
CA LEU A 18 15.21 -14.07 7.69
C LEU A 18 14.29 -13.70 6.52
N LEU A 19 13.04 -14.19 6.54
CA LEU A 19 12.03 -13.81 5.56
C LEU A 19 11.73 -12.31 5.62
N GLY A 20 11.54 -11.76 6.81
CA GLY A 20 11.31 -10.32 7.00
C GLY A 20 12.47 -9.46 6.52
N VAL A 21 13.72 -9.88 6.77
CA VAL A 21 14.92 -9.20 6.26
C VAL A 21 14.97 -9.23 4.72
N ALA A 22 14.62 -10.36 4.11
CA ALA A 22 14.58 -10.50 2.65
C ALA A 22 13.48 -9.63 2.00
N GLU A 23 12.32 -9.49 2.65
CA GLU A 23 11.16 -8.75 2.10
C GLU A 23 11.16 -7.25 2.43
N ALA A 24 11.96 -6.79 3.40
CA ALA A 24 11.92 -5.42 3.92
C ALA A 24 12.09 -4.33 2.84
N GLY A 25 12.91 -4.60 1.82
CA GLY A 25 13.18 -3.65 0.73
C GLY A 25 12.15 -3.66 -0.40
N PHE A 26 11.26 -4.65 -0.45
CA PHE A 26 10.43 -4.93 -1.64
C PHE A 26 9.43 -3.82 -1.93
N VAL A 27 8.53 -3.54 -0.97
CA VAL A 27 7.49 -2.50 -1.11
C VAL A 27 8.08 -1.09 -1.30
N PRO A 28 9.02 -0.60 -0.46
CA PRO A 28 9.63 0.72 -0.67
C PRO A 28 10.40 0.80 -1.99
N GLY A 29 11.07 -0.29 -2.40
CA GLY A 29 11.80 -0.36 -3.66
C GLY A 29 10.87 -0.18 -4.87
N ILE A 30 9.74 -0.87 -4.89
CA ILE A 30 8.74 -0.77 -5.98
C ILE A 30 8.07 0.59 -5.99
N LEU A 31 7.71 1.13 -4.82
CA LEU A 31 7.16 2.49 -4.71
C LEU A 31 8.11 3.53 -5.30
N LEU A 32 9.40 3.43 -4.98
CA LEU A 32 10.43 4.32 -5.50
C LEU A 32 10.63 4.13 -7.01
N LEU A 33 10.79 2.90 -7.47
CA LEU A 33 11.00 2.58 -8.89
C LEU A 33 9.85 3.12 -9.75
N LEU A 34 8.60 2.81 -9.38
CA LEU A 34 7.42 3.31 -10.09
C LEU A 34 7.33 4.85 -10.08
N SER A 35 7.79 5.49 -8.99
CA SER A 35 7.78 6.96 -8.88
C SER A 35 8.85 7.66 -9.73
N LEU A 36 9.78 6.90 -10.32
CA LEU A 36 10.80 7.38 -11.24
C LEU A 36 10.39 7.18 -12.71
N TRP A 37 9.65 6.11 -12.99
CA TRP A 37 9.20 5.77 -14.34
C TRP A 37 7.90 6.48 -14.76
N TYR A 38 7.09 6.92 -13.81
CA TYR A 38 5.74 7.44 -14.08
C TYR A 38 5.48 8.85 -13.56
N LYS A 39 4.66 9.59 -14.32
CA LYS A 39 4.13 10.90 -13.93
C LYS A 39 3.25 10.81 -12.70
N ARG A 40 3.10 11.92 -11.97
CA ARG A 40 2.26 12.01 -10.77
C ARG A 40 0.80 11.58 -11.00
N SER A 41 0.24 11.95 -12.15
CA SER A 41 -1.14 11.63 -12.54
C SER A 41 -1.34 10.16 -12.89
N GLU A 42 -0.33 9.49 -13.44
CA GLU A 42 -0.39 8.09 -13.89
C GLU A 42 0.06 7.10 -12.81
N TYR A 43 0.90 7.57 -11.88
CA TYR A 43 1.52 6.76 -10.85
C TYR A 43 0.51 6.01 -9.98
N GLY A 44 -0.59 6.67 -9.60
CA GLY A 44 -1.59 6.11 -8.69
C GLY A 44 -2.22 4.85 -9.25
N THR A 45 -2.74 4.91 -10.47
CA THR A 45 -3.40 3.79 -11.12
C THR A 45 -2.47 2.59 -11.25
N ARG A 46 -1.24 2.83 -11.70
CA ARG A 46 -0.24 1.77 -11.91
C ARG A 46 0.20 1.14 -10.59
N PHE A 47 0.41 1.95 -9.56
CA PHE A 47 0.73 1.44 -8.23
C PHE A 47 -0.44 0.68 -7.62
N THR A 48 -1.68 1.13 -7.81
CA THR A 48 -2.85 0.44 -7.27
C THR A 48 -3.08 -0.90 -7.96
N ILE A 49 -2.87 -1.00 -9.28
CA ILE A 49 -2.90 -2.30 -9.97
C ILE A 49 -1.89 -3.25 -9.32
N PHE A 50 -0.66 -2.79 -9.06
CA PHE A 50 0.36 -3.59 -8.39
C PHE A 50 -0.07 -4.00 -6.96
N ILE A 51 -0.46 -3.06 -6.11
CA ILE A 51 -0.79 -3.35 -4.70
C ILE A 51 -2.08 -4.14 -4.56
N SER A 52 -2.99 -4.09 -5.55
CA SER A 52 -4.21 -4.89 -5.58
C SER A 52 -3.90 -6.40 -5.59
N GLY A 53 -2.74 -6.80 -6.14
CA GLY A 53 -2.25 -8.17 -6.07
C GLY A 53 -2.09 -8.67 -4.63
N ASN A 54 -1.76 -7.80 -3.67
CA ASN A 54 -1.66 -8.17 -2.26
C ASN A 54 -3.03 -8.54 -1.67
N VAL A 55 -4.08 -7.78 -2.01
CA VAL A 55 -5.45 -8.08 -1.57
C VAL A 55 -5.95 -9.38 -2.18
N LEU A 56 -5.65 -9.56 -3.47
CA LEU A 56 -6.01 -10.74 -4.22
C LEU A 56 -5.28 -11.99 -3.69
N ALA A 57 -4.01 -11.87 -3.31
CA ALA A 57 -3.27 -12.93 -2.64
C ALA A 57 -3.93 -13.34 -1.31
N GLY A 58 -4.48 -12.40 -0.55
CA GLY A 58 -5.29 -12.71 0.63
C GLY A 58 -6.54 -13.55 0.32
N ALA A 59 -7.25 -13.22 -0.76
CA ALA A 59 -8.42 -13.97 -1.23
C ALA A 59 -8.05 -15.40 -1.70
N PHE A 60 -7.00 -15.52 -2.51
CA PHE A 60 -6.51 -16.83 -2.99
C PHE A 60 -5.87 -17.66 -1.88
N GLY A 61 -5.25 -17.02 -0.87
CA GLY A 61 -4.69 -17.73 0.28
C GLY A 61 -5.72 -18.55 1.04
N GLY A 62 -6.92 -18.00 1.25
CA GLY A 62 -8.05 -18.73 1.85
C GLY A 62 -8.51 -19.91 0.99
N LEU A 63 -8.58 -19.72 -0.34
CA LEU A 63 -8.95 -20.78 -1.28
C LEU A 63 -7.91 -21.90 -1.35
N LEU A 64 -6.63 -21.54 -1.44
CA LEU A 64 -5.53 -22.50 -1.45
C LEU A 64 -5.48 -23.28 -0.14
N ALA A 65 -5.71 -22.62 0.99
CA ALA A 65 -5.83 -23.29 2.28
C ALA A 65 -6.98 -24.29 2.29
N TYR A 66 -8.16 -23.91 1.82
CA TYR A 66 -9.32 -24.83 1.68
C TYR A 66 -8.99 -26.05 0.81
N VAL A 67 -8.43 -25.83 -0.40
CA VAL A 67 -8.17 -26.90 -1.37
C VAL A 67 -7.05 -27.83 -0.92
N ILE A 68 -5.94 -27.28 -0.42
CA ILE A 68 -4.75 -28.05 -0.04
C ILE A 68 -4.98 -28.77 1.29
N ILE A 69 -5.50 -28.09 2.30
CA ILE A 69 -5.76 -28.73 3.60
C ILE A 69 -6.87 -29.77 3.47
N GLY A 70 -7.90 -29.51 2.66
CA GLY A 70 -8.97 -30.48 2.40
C GLY A 70 -8.51 -31.76 1.70
N ASN A 71 -7.58 -31.68 0.74
CA ASN A 71 -7.22 -32.83 -0.12
C ASN A 71 -5.84 -33.45 0.13
N MET A 72 -4.96 -32.76 0.87
CA MET A 72 -3.56 -33.16 1.06
C MET A 72 -3.14 -33.36 2.51
N ASN A 73 -4.04 -33.14 3.47
CA ASN A 73 -3.70 -33.41 4.87
C ASN A 73 -3.46 -34.91 5.09
N GLY A 74 -2.26 -35.26 5.56
CA GLY A 74 -1.84 -36.66 5.78
C GLY A 74 -1.22 -37.35 4.55
N LYS A 75 -1.21 -36.73 3.37
CA LYS A 75 -0.49 -37.28 2.20
C LYS A 75 1.02 -37.16 2.40
N ALA A 76 1.73 -38.26 2.12
CA ALA A 76 3.18 -38.41 2.33
C ALA A 76 3.65 -38.18 3.79
N ASN A 77 2.77 -38.38 4.78
CA ASN A 77 3.06 -38.15 6.20
C ASN A 77 3.42 -36.69 6.55
N ILE A 78 2.96 -35.74 5.72
CA ILE A 78 3.19 -34.31 5.87
C ILE A 78 1.86 -33.63 6.19
N GLN A 79 1.88 -32.72 7.16
CA GLN A 79 0.70 -31.94 7.54
C GLN A 79 0.31 -30.95 6.43
N GLY A 80 -0.99 -30.72 6.22
CA GLY A 80 -1.50 -29.90 5.11
C GLY A 80 -0.92 -28.47 5.04
N TRP A 81 -0.59 -27.85 6.18
CA TRP A 81 0.02 -26.52 6.21
C TRP A 81 1.45 -26.48 5.65
N ARG A 82 2.21 -27.58 5.76
CA ARG A 82 3.56 -27.68 5.19
C ARG A 82 3.50 -27.79 3.66
N TRP A 83 2.51 -28.51 3.14
CA TRP A 83 2.23 -28.59 1.71
C TRP A 83 1.89 -27.21 1.12
N LEU A 84 1.11 -26.42 1.84
CA LEU A 84 0.77 -25.05 1.44
C LEU A 84 2.02 -24.19 1.27
N PHE A 85 2.89 -24.10 2.29
CA PHE A 85 4.13 -23.33 2.19
C PHE A 85 5.11 -23.87 1.15
N LEU A 86 5.11 -25.19 0.90
CA LEU A 86 5.99 -25.78 -0.11
C LEU A 86 5.56 -25.36 -1.51
N LEU A 87 4.28 -25.53 -1.85
CA LEU A 87 3.72 -25.20 -3.16
C LEU A 87 3.81 -23.70 -3.44
N GLU A 88 3.39 -22.87 -2.47
CA GLU A 88 3.47 -21.40 -2.58
C GLU A 88 4.92 -20.93 -2.75
N GLY A 89 5.86 -21.55 -2.03
CA GLY A 89 7.29 -21.23 -2.15
C GLY A 89 7.88 -21.59 -3.51
N ILE A 90 7.48 -22.73 -4.11
CA ILE A 90 7.96 -23.14 -5.45
C ILE A 90 7.45 -22.18 -6.52
N VAL A 91 6.15 -21.86 -6.49
CA VAL A 91 5.56 -20.93 -7.46
C VAL A 91 6.21 -19.55 -7.34
N SER A 92 6.38 -19.05 -6.12
CA SER A 92 7.04 -17.76 -5.87
C SER A 92 8.49 -17.73 -6.36
N PHE A 93 9.23 -18.83 -6.21
CA PHE A 93 10.61 -18.92 -6.71
C PHE A 93 10.67 -18.85 -8.24
N ILE A 94 9.79 -19.57 -8.94
CA ILE A 94 9.71 -19.52 -10.41
C ILE A 94 9.36 -18.11 -10.89
N VAL A 95 8.36 -17.47 -10.26
CA VAL A 95 7.96 -16.09 -10.59
C VAL A 95 9.11 -15.12 -10.33
N SER A 96 9.88 -15.30 -9.25
CA SER A 96 11.05 -14.46 -8.95
C SER A 96 12.14 -14.58 -10.02
N LEU A 97 12.43 -15.78 -10.54
CA LEU A 97 13.38 -15.96 -11.64
C LEU A 97 12.93 -15.24 -12.91
N ILE A 98 11.64 -15.30 -13.22
CA ILE A 98 11.07 -14.58 -14.36
C ILE A 98 11.15 -13.06 -14.14
N ALA A 99 10.85 -12.59 -12.93
CA ALA A 99 10.89 -11.18 -12.58
C ALA A 99 12.30 -10.57 -12.73
N LEU A 100 13.37 -11.33 -12.45
CA LEU A 100 14.75 -10.89 -12.66
C LEU A 100 15.07 -10.58 -14.13
N LEU A 101 14.36 -11.19 -15.08
CA LEU A 101 14.56 -10.96 -16.51
C LEU A 101 13.70 -9.80 -17.04
N ILE A 102 12.60 -9.47 -16.37
CA ILE A 102 11.59 -8.52 -16.87
C ILE A 102 11.71 -7.14 -16.21
N ILE A 103 12.07 -7.06 -14.92
CA ILE A 103 12.06 -5.79 -14.19
C ILE A 103 13.19 -4.88 -14.70
N PRO A 104 12.86 -3.71 -15.29
CA PRO A 104 13.87 -2.75 -15.71
C PRO A 104 14.48 -2.05 -14.49
N GLY A 105 15.73 -1.63 -14.62
CA GLY A 105 16.45 -0.80 -13.67
C GLY A 105 16.03 0.67 -13.72
N PHE A 106 16.97 1.56 -13.42
CA PHE A 106 16.71 3.00 -13.44
C PHE A 106 16.54 3.51 -14.88
N PRO A 107 15.61 4.45 -15.13
CA PRO A 107 15.37 4.98 -16.47
C PRO A 107 16.61 5.65 -17.09
N GLU A 108 17.56 6.06 -16.26
CA GLU A 108 18.83 6.69 -16.66
C GLU A 108 19.82 5.67 -17.26
N ASP A 109 19.83 4.43 -16.75
CA ASP A 109 20.80 3.38 -17.08
C ASP A 109 20.22 2.25 -17.95
N GLU A 110 18.92 2.32 -18.29
CA GLU A 110 18.22 1.21 -18.93
C GLU A 110 18.68 0.99 -20.38
N LYS A 111 19.06 -0.26 -20.69
CA LYS A 111 19.61 -0.66 -22.01
C LYS A 111 18.54 -0.82 -23.09
N PHE A 112 17.29 -1.01 -22.69
CA PHE A 112 16.16 -1.18 -23.62
C PHE A 112 15.76 0.13 -24.32
N LEU A 113 16.07 1.30 -23.74
CA LEU A 113 15.69 2.59 -24.29
C LEU A 113 16.76 3.14 -25.24
N THR A 114 16.33 3.58 -26.43
CA THR A 114 17.18 4.36 -27.34
C THR A 114 17.50 5.72 -26.70
N THR A 115 18.64 6.33 -27.03
CA THR A 115 19.01 7.66 -26.50
C THR A 115 17.92 8.72 -26.70
N LYS A 116 17.19 8.68 -27.84
CA LYS A 116 16.05 9.57 -28.12
C LYS A 116 14.84 9.30 -27.21
N GLU A 117 14.52 8.04 -26.96
CA GLU A 117 13.41 7.65 -26.09
C GLU A 117 13.72 8.00 -24.63
N ARG A 118 14.97 7.81 -24.20
CA ARG A 118 15.45 8.23 -22.88
C ARG A 118 15.33 9.75 -22.72
N GLN A 119 15.78 10.52 -23.70
CA GLN A 119 15.63 11.99 -23.67
C GLN A 119 14.16 12.43 -23.63
N LEU A 120 13.27 11.74 -24.36
CA LEU A 120 11.84 12.00 -24.35
C LEU A 120 11.17 11.61 -23.02
N LEU A 121 11.58 10.50 -22.42
CA LEU A 121 11.12 10.08 -21.10
C LEU A 121 11.56 11.08 -20.02
N MET A 122 12.84 11.45 -20.05
CA MET A 122 13.40 12.42 -19.11
C MET A 122 12.73 13.79 -19.32
N SER A 123 12.57 14.28 -20.54
CA SER A 123 11.89 15.57 -20.80
C SER A 123 10.42 15.55 -20.42
N ARG A 124 9.76 14.39 -20.45
CA ARG A 124 8.39 14.19 -19.97
C ARG A 124 8.29 14.19 -18.44
N LEU A 125 9.34 13.72 -17.76
CA LEU A 125 9.45 13.70 -16.30
C LEU A 125 9.95 15.05 -15.75
N HIS A 126 10.87 15.74 -16.43
CA HIS A 126 11.50 17.01 -16.05
C HIS A 126 10.56 18.17 -15.67
N PRO A 127 9.47 18.50 -16.40
CA PRO A 127 8.60 19.62 -16.04
C PRO A 127 7.87 19.37 -14.73
N GLU A 128 7.62 18.12 -14.38
CA GLU A 128 7.24 17.79 -13.02
C GLU A 128 8.48 17.79 -12.13
N HIS A 129 9.64 17.24 -12.52
CA HIS A 129 10.87 17.03 -11.71
C HIS A 129 11.69 18.28 -11.37
N GLY A 130 11.08 19.45 -11.41
CA GLY A 130 11.68 20.72 -11.03
C GLY A 130 11.90 21.60 -12.25
N THR A 131 11.53 22.88 -12.11
CA THR A 131 11.73 23.93 -13.11
C THR A 131 13.16 23.93 -13.65
N ALA A 132 13.29 24.19 -14.96
CA ALA A 132 14.47 24.15 -15.82
C ALA A 132 15.66 25.07 -15.44
N GLY A 133 15.95 25.27 -14.15
CA GLY A 133 17.03 26.11 -13.67
C GLY A 133 17.59 25.74 -12.30
N GLU A 134 16.89 24.93 -11.49
CA GLU A 134 17.53 24.29 -10.33
C GLU A 134 18.19 23.01 -10.82
N GLN A 135 19.51 23.05 -11.01
CA GLN A 135 20.33 21.86 -11.06
C GLN A 135 19.79 20.88 -10.01
N ILE A 136 19.54 19.63 -10.41
CA ILE A 136 19.25 18.52 -9.51
C ILE A 136 20.45 18.45 -8.55
N ARG A 137 20.41 19.23 -7.47
CA ARG A 137 21.40 19.18 -6.41
C ARG A 137 21.12 17.84 -5.75
N THR A 138 21.89 16.84 -6.13
CA THR A 138 22.01 15.60 -5.36
C THR A 138 22.33 16.03 -3.93
N VAL A 139 21.32 15.98 -3.07
CA VAL A 139 21.49 16.41 -1.70
C VAL A 139 22.21 15.28 -1.00
N THR A 140 23.33 15.58 -0.33
CA THR A 140 24.03 14.58 0.49
C THR A 140 23.03 13.87 1.39
N ILE A 141 23.07 12.53 1.43
CA ILE A 141 22.09 11.68 2.16
C ILE A 141 21.87 12.19 3.59
N LYS A 142 22.94 12.64 4.27
CA LYS A 142 22.87 13.23 5.63
C LYS A 142 21.99 14.49 5.69
N HIS A 143 22.11 15.38 4.71
CA HIS A 143 21.30 16.60 4.64
C HIS A 143 19.85 16.29 4.27
N ALA A 144 19.63 15.35 3.35
CA ALA A 144 18.29 14.87 3.00
C ALA A 144 17.60 14.23 4.22
N LEU A 145 18.31 13.43 5.01
CA LEU A 145 17.82 12.84 6.25
C LEU A 145 17.43 13.94 7.26
N PHE A 146 18.29 14.93 7.48
CA PHE A 146 18.00 16.04 8.38
C PHE A 146 16.77 16.85 7.96
N ILE A 147 16.63 17.18 6.67
CA ILE A 147 15.44 17.87 6.15
C ILE A 147 14.18 17.01 6.33
N THR A 148 14.30 15.69 6.15
CA THR A 148 13.17 14.76 6.29
C THR A 148 12.71 14.66 7.72
N LEU A 149 13.63 14.47 8.67
CA LEU A 149 13.33 14.40 10.10
C LEU A 149 12.86 15.73 10.68
N LYS A 150 13.19 16.87 10.06
CA LYS A 150 12.66 18.18 10.48
C LYS A 150 11.24 18.44 9.94
N ASP A 151 10.80 17.69 8.93
CA ASP A 151 9.49 17.93 8.30
C ASP A 151 8.37 17.26 9.08
N TRP A 152 7.60 18.08 9.82
CA TRP A 152 6.47 17.63 10.63
C TRP A 152 5.42 16.82 9.84
N ARG A 153 5.33 17.04 8.51
CA ARG A 153 4.40 16.31 7.62
C ARG A 153 4.72 14.83 7.54
N VAL A 154 6.00 14.46 7.69
CA VAL A 154 6.43 13.06 7.68
C VAL A 154 5.83 12.36 8.89
N TYR A 155 5.91 12.96 10.07
CA TYR A 155 5.32 12.40 11.30
C TYR A 155 3.80 12.32 11.25
N LEU A 156 3.12 13.30 10.63
CA LEU A 156 1.68 13.20 10.40
C LEU A 156 1.33 12.01 9.50
N MET A 157 2.13 11.77 8.46
CA MET A 157 1.94 10.61 7.57
C MET A 157 2.35 9.29 8.19
N VAL A 158 3.34 9.27 9.07
CA VAL A 158 3.67 8.13 9.93
C VAL A 158 2.46 7.76 10.80
N LEU A 159 1.90 8.73 11.52
CA LEU A 159 0.73 8.49 12.37
C LEU A 159 -0.46 7.99 11.56
N HIS A 160 -0.76 8.63 10.43
CA HIS A 160 -1.81 8.21 9.52
C HIS A 160 -1.58 6.77 9.00
N ASN A 161 -0.36 6.44 8.61
CA ASN A 161 0.00 5.11 8.11
C ASN A 161 -0.09 4.03 9.20
N ILE A 162 0.34 4.31 10.43
CA ILE A 162 0.15 3.44 11.60
C ILE A 162 -1.33 3.12 11.78
N CYS A 163 -2.17 4.15 11.80
CA CYS A 163 -3.59 4.01 12.05
C CYS A 163 -4.29 3.12 11.00
N ILE A 164 -4.01 3.33 9.72
CA ILE A 164 -4.58 2.52 8.64
C ILE A 164 -4.04 1.09 8.68
N ASN A 165 -2.72 0.91 8.80
CA ASN A 165 -2.14 -0.42 8.81
C ASN A 165 -2.57 -1.23 10.05
N THR A 166 -2.82 -0.58 11.18
CA THR A 166 -3.33 -1.26 12.38
C THR A 166 -4.69 -1.89 12.12
N ALA A 167 -5.60 -1.12 11.52
CA ALA A 167 -6.92 -1.62 11.16
C ALA A 167 -6.87 -2.71 10.07
N LEU A 168 -6.01 -2.53 9.06
CA LEU A 168 -5.81 -3.48 7.95
C LEU A 168 -5.23 -4.82 8.43
N ASN A 169 -4.20 -4.78 9.28
CA ASN A 169 -3.61 -6.01 9.85
C ASN A 169 -4.60 -6.71 10.79
N SER A 170 -5.35 -5.94 11.59
CA SER A 170 -6.34 -6.50 12.50
C SER A 170 -7.45 -7.26 11.77
N ILE A 171 -8.02 -6.69 10.70
CA ILE A 171 -9.02 -7.43 9.91
C ILE A 171 -8.37 -8.66 9.27
N SER A 172 -7.15 -8.55 8.75
CA SER A 172 -6.51 -9.66 8.04
C SER A 172 -6.22 -10.86 8.94
N LEU A 173 -5.78 -10.61 10.18
CA LEU A 173 -5.49 -11.65 11.16
C LEU A 173 -6.76 -12.24 11.81
N TYR A 174 -7.77 -11.41 12.08
CA TYR A 174 -8.94 -11.83 12.85
C TYR A 174 -10.15 -12.23 12.00
N LEU A 175 -10.17 -11.95 10.69
CA LEU A 175 -11.30 -12.29 9.82
C LEU A 175 -11.65 -13.79 9.82
N PRO A 176 -10.71 -14.74 9.68
CA PRO A 176 -11.04 -16.17 9.76
C PRO A 176 -11.59 -16.53 11.14
N THR A 177 -10.99 -16.00 12.21
CA THR A 177 -11.44 -16.26 13.59
C THR A 177 -12.85 -15.71 13.83
N LEU A 178 -13.17 -14.55 13.25
CA LEU A 178 -14.49 -13.91 13.35
C LEU A 178 -15.56 -14.78 12.67
N ILE A 179 -15.28 -15.26 11.46
CA ILE A 179 -16.18 -16.15 10.72
C ILE A 179 -16.33 -17.50 11.45
N TYR A 180 -15.25 -18.08 11.96
CA TYR A 180 -15.31 -19.31 12.75
C TYR A 180 -16.25 -19.16 13.97
N LYS A 181 -16.16 -18.04 14.69
CA LYS A 181 -17.04 -17.72 15.83
C LYS A 181 -18.52 -17.57 15.46
N MET A 182 -18.86 -17.41 14.18
CA MET A 182 -20.26 -17.39 13.72
C MET A 182 -20.87 -18.80 13.64
N GLY A 183 -20.10 -19.86 13.91
CA GLY A 183 -20.57 -21.25 13.91
C GLY A 183 -20.26 -22.03 12.62
N PHE A 184 -19.39 -21.48 11.75
CA PHE A 184 -18.93 -22.19 10.57
C PHE A 184 -17.77 -23.14 10.90
N ASP A 185 -17.71 -24.27 10.19
CA ASP A 185 -16.60 -25.21 10.28
C ASP A 185 -15.28 -24.59 9.81
N SER A 186 -14.15 -25.03 10.40
CA SER A 186 -12.79 -24.54 10.16
C SER A 186 -12.41 -24.45 8.68
N LEU A 187 -12.79 -25.45 7.88
CA LEU A 187 -12.48 -25.51 6.47
C LEU A 187 -13.41 -24.58 5.68
N LYS A 188 -14.72 -24.58 5.99
CA LYS A 188 -15.69 -23.62 5.42
C LYS A 188 -15.35 -22.16 5.76
N THR A 189 -14.81 -21.89 6.95
CA THR A 189 -14.36 -20.56 7.39
C THR A 189 -13.30 -19.99 6.44
N GLN A 190 -12.32 -20.80 6.01
CA GLN A 190 -11.28 -20.35 5.08
C GLN A 190 -11.84 -20.03 3.69
N LEU A 191 -12.89 -20.73 3.26
CA LEU A 191 -13.58 -20.41 2.02
C LEU A 191 -14.38 -19.10 2.14
N LEU A 192 -15.03 -18.88 3.28
CA LEU A 192 -15.85 -17.69 3.56
C LEU A 192 -15.04 -16.40 3.76
N THR A 193 -13.71 -16.47 3.90
CA THR A 193 -12.87 -15.26 3.89
C THR A 193 -12.67 -14.71 2.47
N LEU A 194 -12.82 -15.54 1.44
CA LEU A 194 -12.60 -15.14 0.05
C LEU A 194 -13.55 -14.03 -0.41
N PRO A 195 -14.88 -14.10 -0.20
CA PRO A 195 -15.79 -13.07 -0.70
C PRO A 195 -15.52 -11.66 -0.12
N PRO A 196 -15.28 -11.48 1.19
CA PRO A 196 -14.87 -10.18 1.73
C PRO A 196 -13.58 -9.64 1.10
N TYR A 197 -12.53 -10.46 0.95
CA TYR A 197 -11.29 -10.02 0.32
C TYR A 197 -11.45 -9.68 -1.16
N PHE A 198 -12.20 -10.50 -1.91
CA PHE A 198 -12.46 -10.25 -3.32
C PHE A 198 -13.27 -8.98 -3.54
N PHE A 199 -14.28 -8.74 -2.71
CA PHE A 199 -15.03 -7.49 -2.73
C PHE A 199 -14.14 -6.30 -2.35
N GLY A 200 -13.30 -6.44 -1.32
CA GLY A 200 -12.34 -5.41 -0.94
C GLY A 200 -11.34 -5.09 -2.06
N TRP A 201 -10.85 -6.10 -2.77
CA TRP A 201 -10.01 -5.95 -3.95
C TRP A 201 -10.72 -5.15 -5.04
N LEU A 202 -11.92 -5.57 -5.45
CA LEU A 202 -12.68 -4.90 -6.51
C LEU A 202 -13.00 -3.45 -6.13
N PHE A 203 -13.45 -3.22 -4.89
CA PHE A 203 -13.75 -1.88 -4.38
C PHE A 203 -12.50 -1.00 -4.36
N SER A 204 -11.36 -1.52 -3.89
CA SER A 204 -10.10 -0.78 -3.86
C SER A 204 -9.62 -0.35 -5.24
N LEU A 205 -9.78 -1.22 -6.25
CA LEU A 205 -9.45 -0.91 -7.65
C LEU A 205 -10.36 0.20 -8.19
N VAL A 206 -11.69 0.03 -8.07
CA VAL A 206 -12.66 1.00 -8.58
C VAL A 206 -12.46 2.37 -7.95
N VAL A 207 -12.33 2.42 -6.61
CA VAL A 207 -12.15 3.69 -5.89
C VAL A 207 -10.81 4.33 -6.25
N SER A 208 -9.74 3.56 -6.39
CA SER A 208 -8.45 4.14 -6.78
C SER A 208 -8.47 4.68 -8.21
N LEU A 209 -9.06 3.96 -9.16
CA LEU A 209 -9.20 4.42 -10.54
C LEU A 209 -10.01 5.72 -10.60
N HIS A 210 -11.11 5.79 -9.86
CA HIS A 210 -11.92 7.00 -9.75
C HIS A 210 -11.16 8.15 -9.07
N SER A 211 -10.43 7.85 -7.99
CA SER A 211 -9.59 8.81 -7.26
C SER A 211 -8.51 9.43 -8.15
N ASP A 212 -7.93 8.64 -9.04
CA ASP A 212 -6.95 9.10 -10.03
C ASP A 212 -7.59 9.87 -11.19
N HIS A 213 -8.79 9.50 -11.65
CA HIS A 213 -9.50 10.28 -12.65
C HIS A 213 -9.87 11.69 -12.13
N VAL A 214 -10.37 11.77 -10.89
CA VAL A 214 -10.79 13.03 -10.28
C VAL A 214 -9.62 13.82 -9.65
N GLN A 215 -8.45 13.20 -9.49
CA GLN A 215 -7.25 13.78 -8.86
C GLN A 215 -7.50 14.31 -7.42
N LEU A 216 -8.54 13.80 -6.75
CA LEU A 216 -8.95 14.20 -5.40
C LEU A 216 -8.69 13.08 -4.37
N ARG A 217 -7.45 12.59 -4.31
CA ARG A 217 -7.07 11.44 -3.48
C ARG A 217 -7.40 11.59 -2.00
N GLY A 218 -7.19 12.79 -1.44
CA GLY A 218 -7.47 13.05 -0.02
C GLY A 218 -8.92 12.78 0.38
N HIS A 219 -9.90 13.12 -0.45
CA HIS A 219 -11.32 12.86 -0.14
C HIS A 219 -11.63 11.37 -0.16
N HIS A 220 -11.12 10.64 -1.15
CA HIS A 220 -11.36 9.21 -1.26
C HIS A 220 -10.77 8.45 -0.07
N ILE A 221 -9.57 8.82 0.39
CA ILE A 221 -8.96 8.26 1.61
C ILE A 221 -9.86 8.50 2.82
N ILE A 222 -10.37 9.72 3.02
CA ILE A 222 -11.27 10.06 4.13
C ILE A 222 -12.55 9.23 4.07
N CYS A 223 -13.21 9.19 2.91
CA CYS A 223 -14.43 8.42 2.72
C CYS A 223 -14.21 6.92 2.99
N CYS A 224 -13.13 6.33 2.49
CA CYS A 224 -12.81 4.92 2.72
C CYS A 224 -12.47 4.62 4.17
N ALA A 225 -11.74 5.52 4.84
CA ALA A 225 -11.46 5.39 6.27
C ALA A 225 -12.74 5.42 7.11
N ILE A 226 -13.70 6.29 6.77
CA ILE A 226 -15.02 6.35 7.43
C ILE A 226 -15.81 5.06 7.17
N ILE A 227 -15.85 4.57 5.92
CA ILE A 227 -16.52 3.30 5.57
C ILE A 227 -15.94 2.14 6.39
N GLY A 228 -14.61 2.06 6.48
CA GLY A 228 -13.93 1.04 7.30
C GLY A 228 -14.25 1.20 8.79
N ALA A 229 -14.30 2.43 9.31
CA ALA A 229 -14.64 2.71 10.70
C ALA A 229 -16.08 2.27 11.02
N ILE A 230 -17.04 2.54 10.12
CA ILE A 230 -18.43 2.07 10.24
C ILE A 230 -18.46 0.54 10.28
N GLY A 231 -17.74 -0.15 9.41
CA GLY A 231 -17.63 -1.61 9.42
C GLY A 231 -17.13 -2.14 10.77
N PHE A 232 -16.09 -1.53 11.36
CA PHE A 232 -15.58 -1.94 12.67
C PHE A 232 -16.56 -1.63 13.81
N LEU A 233 -17.29 -0.52 13.76
CA LEU A 233 -18.35 -0.20 14.71
C LEU A 233 -19.51 -1.20 14.62
N MET A 234 -19.86 -1.64 13.41
CA MET A 234 -20.85 -2.70 13.22
C MET A 234 -20.38 -4.02 13.82
N LEU A 235 -19.12 -4.41 13.60
CA LEU A 235 -18.53 -5.61 14.22
C LEU A 235 -18.50 -5.54 15.76
N ALA A 236 -18.37 -4.35 16.33
CA ALA A 236 -18.33 -4.17 17.78
C ALA A 236 -19.71 -4.30 18.45
N ASN A 237 -20.78 -3.85 17.79
CA ASN A 237 -22.09 -3.68 18.41
C ASN A 237 -23.14 -4.71 17.98
N LEU A 238 -22.95 -5.36 16.83
CA LEU A 238 -23.93 -6.30 16.28
C LEU A 238 -23.68 -7.73 16.78
N LYS A 239 -24.77 -8.49 16.95
CA LYS A 239 -24.73 -9.90 17.39
C LYS A 239 -25.26 -10.89 16.35
N ASN A 240 -25.95 -10.41 15.32
CA ASN A 240 -26.50 -11.26 14.27
C ASN A 240 -25.39 -11.69 13.30
N ALA A 241 -25.24 -13.00 13.06
CA ALA A 241 -24.22 -13.58 12.19
C ALA A 241 -24.25 -13.01 10.77
N GLY A 242 -25.44 -12.80 10.18
CA GLY A 242 -25.57 -12.24 8.83
C GLY A 242 -25.06 -10.80 8.75
N MET A 243 -25.40 -9.98 9.74
CA MET A 243 -24.94 -8.58 9.80
C MET A 243 -23.45 -8.48 10.11
N LEU A 244 -22.93 -9.36 10.97
CA LEU A 244 -21.49 -9.43 11.24
C LEU A 244 -20.70 -9.82 9.98
N TYR A 245 -21.20 -10.77 9.20
CA TYR A 245 -20.60 -11.14 7.93
C TYR A 245 -20.62 -9.97 6.95
N SER A 246 -21.75 -9.28 6.77
CA SER A 246 -21.83 -8.08 5.94
C SER A 246 -20.88 -6.96 6.40
N ALA A 247 -20.70 -6.79 7.72
CA ALA A 247 -19.74 -5.82 8.25
C ALA A 247 -18.29 -6.13 7.86
N THR A 248 -17.93 -7.40 7.65
CA THR A 248 -16.60 -7.77 7.15
C THR A 248 -16.31 -7.23 5.75
N PHE A 249 -17.32 -7.11 4.88
CA PHE A 249 -17.19 -6.52 3.55
C PHE A 249 -16.89 -5.02 3.62
N LEU A 250 -17.51 -4.30 4.56
CA LEU A 250 -17.24 -2.88 4.78
C LEU A 250 -15.86 -2.65 5.39
N CYS A 251 -15.46 -3.48 6.36
CA CYS A 251 -14.13 -3.43 6.96
C CYS A 251 -13.03 -3.66 5.92
N THR A 252 -13.13 -4.74 5.16
CA THR A 252 -12.13 -5.11 4.16
C THR A 252 -12.07 -4.09 3.04
N SER A 253 -13.21 -3.66 2.49
CA SER A 253 -13.23 -2.66 1.42
C SER A 253 -12.67 -1.30 1.84
N GLY A 254 -13.10 -0.76 2.99
CA GLY A 254 -12.64 0.53 3.48
C GLY A 254 -11.15 0.55 3.85
N THR A 255 -10.67 -0.47 4.57
CA THR A 255 -9.26 -0.52 5.02
C THR A 255 -8.28 -0.74 3.87
N TRP A 256 -8.57 -1.67 2.96
CA TRP A 256 -7.69 -1.95 1.82
C TRP A 256 -7.67 -0.79 0.82
N ALA A 257 -8.83 -0.19 0.52
CA ALA A 257 -8.88 0.98 -0.36
C ALA A 257 -8.14 2.16 0.24
N ALA A 258 -8.35 2.47 1.53
CA ALA A 258 -7.62 3.53 2.22
C ALA A 258 -6.11 3.27 2.22
N GLY A 259 -5.67 2.03 2.52
CA GLY A 259 -4.27 1.64 2.51
C GLY A 259 -3.60 1.83 1.15
N ALA A 260 -4.19 1.28 0.09
CA ALA A 260 -3.65 1.40 -1.27
C ALA A 260 -3.49 2.86 -1.71
N MET A 261 -4.52 3.69 -1.47
CA MET A 261 -4.48 5.10 -1.83
C MET A 261 -3.48 5.90 -1.00
N THR A 262 -3.34 5.60 0.30
CA THR A 262 -2.35 6.25 1.16
C THR A 262 -0.93 5.98 0.66
N LEU A 263 -0.63 4.74 0.29
CA LEU A 263 0.67 4.37 -0.30
C LEU A 263 0.93 5.12 -1.61
N ALA A 264 -0.09 5.24 -2.47
CA ALA A 264 0.01 6.03 -3.70
C ALA A 264 0.15 7.55 -3.42
N TRP A 265 -0.30 8.04 -2.27
CA TRP A 265 -0.29 9.47 -1.92
C TRP A 265 1.06 9.95 -1.37
N ILE A 266 1.82 9.09 -0.68
CA ILE A 266 3.10 9.46 -0.03
C ILE A 266 4.11 10.07 -1.03
N PRO A 267 4.41 9.46 -2.20
CA PRO A 267 5.40 10.02 -3.13
C PRO A 267 4.95 11.37 -3.73
N ASN A 268 3.64 11.59 -3.81
CA ASN A 268 3.05 12.83 -4.29
C ASN A 268 3.18 13.98 -3.28
N ILE A 269 3.33 13.67 -1.99
CA ILE A 269 3.54 14.64 -0.92
C ILE A 269 5.02 15.07 -0.89
N PHE A 270 5.93 14.09 -0.87
CA PHE A 270 7.37 14.30 -0.73
C PHE A 270 8.06 14.27 -2.07
N TYR A 271 7.65 15.18 -2.95
CA TYR A 271 8.04 15.11 -4.33
C TYR A 271 9.53 15.44 -4.58
N HIS A 272 10.06 16.43 -3.86
CA HIS A 272 11.43 16.92 -3.98
C HIS A 272 12.10 17.17 -2.62
N PRO A 273 13.43 16.99 -2.52
CA PRO A 273 14.35 16.30 -3.45
C PRO A 273 14.18 14.77 -3.44
N ARG A 274 14.75 14.06 -4.43
CA ARG A 274 14.59 12.59 -4.63
C ARG A 274 15.02 11.78 -3.40
N GLU A 275 16.10 12.18 -2.75
CA GLU A 275 16.65 11.52 -1.56
C GLU A 275 15.71 11.69 -0.36
N LYS A 276 15.12 12.89 -0.19
CA LYS A 276 14.09 13.14 0.83
C LYS A 276 12.86 12.28 0.60
N ARG A 277 12.42 12.13 -0.65
CA ARG A 277 11.30 11.25 -1.02
C ARG A 277 11.54 9.82 -0.59
N ALA A 278 12.71 9.27 -0.93
CA ALA A 278 13.08 7.90 -0.59
C ALA A 278 13.13 7.68 0.94
N ILE A 279 13.77 8.59 1.68
CA ILE A 279 13.86 8.51 3.15
C ILE A 279 12.46 8.64 3.79
N ALA A 280 11.62 9.55 3.29
CA ALA A 280 10.26 9.71 3.80
C ALA A 280 9.41 8.47 3.55
N ILE A 281 9.46 7.88 2.35
CA ILE A 281 8.77 6.62 2.03
C ILE A 281 9.24 5.51 2.99
N ALA A 282 10.56 5.33 3.14
CA ALA A 282 11.10 4.30 4.02
C ALA A 282 10.63 4.48 5.47
N LEU A 283 10.70 5.71 6.00
CA LEU A 283 10.33 6.00 7.37
C LEU A 283 8.82 5.82 7.61
N ILE A 284 7.97 6.29 6.69
CA ILE A 284 6.51 6.14 6.81
C ILE A 284 6.09 4.67 6.77
N LEU A 285 6.67 3.86 5.88
CA LEU A 285 6.33 2.43 5.76
C LEU A 285 6.88 1.60 6.92
N SER A 286 8.06 1.94 7.42
CA SER A 286 8.67 1.23 8.55
C SER A 286 7.84 1.33 9.83
N ALA A 287 7.03 2.39 9.97
CA ALA A 287 6.34 2.68 11.21
C ALA A 287 5.05 1.87 11.42
N GLY A 288 4.60 1.02 10.49
CA GLY A 288 3.19 0.62 10.39
C GLY A 288 2.74 -0.73 10.95
N ILE A 289 3.58 -1.59 11.53
CA ILE A 289 3.19 -2.99 11.80
C ILE A 289 2.81 -3.22 13.26
N ILE A 290 1.71 -2.61 13.71
CA ILE A 290 1.12 -2.90 15.02
C ILE A 290 -0.28 -3.44 14.77
N SER A 291 -0.61 -4.62 15.31
CA SER A 291 -1.98 -5.15 15.30
C SER A 291 -2.57 -5.04 16.69
N VAL A 292 -3.77 -4.46 16.81
CA VAL A 292 -4.43 -4.25 18.09
C VAL A 292 -5.72 -5.04 18.15
N LYS A 293 -5.90 -5.81 19.24
CA LYS A 293 -7.15 -6.52 19.51
C LYS A 293 -8.21 -5.51 19.95
N GLY A 294 -9.32 -5.44 19.20
CA GLY A 294 -10.50 -4.66 19.57
C GLY A 294 -11.09 -3.90 18.40
N HIS A 295 -12.35 -4.19 18.05
CA HIS A 295 -13.03 -3.55 16.92
C HIS A 295 -13.23 -2.04 17.14
N MET A 296 -13.59 -1.61 18.36
CA MET A 296 -13.73 -0.20 18.70
C MET A 296 -12.42 0.59 18.58
N ILE A 297 -11.31 -0.03 18.99
CA ILE A 297 -9.98 0.59 18.92
C ILE A 297 -9.61 0.80 17.44
N ASN A 298 -9.83 -0.21 16.59
CA ASN A 298 -9.57 -0.12 15.16
C ASN A 298 -10.45 0.92 14.45
N ALA A 299 -11.73 1.06 14.86
CA ALA A 299 -12.59 2.13 14.37
C ALA A 299 -12.03 3.52 14.72
N SER A 300 -11.61 3.73 15.98
CA SER A 300 -10.99 4.98 16.43
C SER A 300 -9.72 5.31 15.66
N PHE A 301 -8.85 4.31 15.42
CA PHE A 301 -7.65 4.51 14.60
C PHE A 301 -8.00 4.96 13.18
N LEU A 302 -9.01 4.37 12.53
CA LEU A 302 -9.45 4.82 11.20
C LEU A 302 -10.01 6.25 11.20
N LEU A 303 -10.73 6.66 12.25
CA LEU A 303 -11.18 8.04 12.39
C LEU A 303 -10.02 9.01 12.60
N ILE A 304 -9.03 8.64 13.41
CA ILE A 304 -7.78 9.42 13.57
C ILE A 304 -7.05 9.53 12.23
N ALA A 305 -6.98 8.45 11.45
CA ALA A 305 -6.41 8.46 10.11
C ALA A 305 -7.15 9.43 9.19
N ALA A 306 -8.48 9.46 9.23
CA ALA A 306 -9.31 10.39 8.46
C ALA A 306 -9.02 11.85 8.85
N ILE A 307 -8.91 12.15 10.16
CA ILE A 307 -8.54 13.49 10.66
C ILE A 307 -7.14 13.88 10.15
N CYS A 308 -6.16 12.99 10.23
CA CYS A 308 -4.81 13.25 9.72
C CYS A 308 -4.82 13.53 8.20
N ALA A 309 -5.63 12.78 7.44
CA ALA A 309 -5.80 13.01 6.01
C ALA A 309 -6.47 14.36 5.70
N ILE A 310 -7.45 14.79 6.51
CA ILE A 310 -8.08 16.12 6.40
C ILE A 310 -7.04 17.21 6.64
N ILE A 311 -6.29 17.14 7.74
CA ILE A 311 -5.24 18.12 8.08
C ILE A 311 -4.23 18.21 6.95
N MET A 312 -3.73 17.07 6.48
CA MET A 312 -2.73 17.03 5.42
C MET A 312 -3.26 17.60 4.11
N ARG A 313 -4.52 17.29 3.76
CA ARG A 313 -5.19 17.87 2.59
C ARG A 313 -5.30 19.39 2.69
N LEU A 314 -5.73 19.93 3.82
CA LEU A 314 -5.86 21.38 4.01
C LEU A 314 -4.51 22.09 3.88
N VAL A 315 -3.44 21.50 4.42
CA VAL A 315 -2.07 22.03 4.30
C VAL A 315 -1.61 22.02 2.85
N LEU A 316 -1.84 20.92 2.11
CA LEU A 316 -1.46 20.81 0.71
C LEU A 316 -2.27 21.76 -0.17
N LYS A 317 -3.57 21.93 0.09
CA LYS A 317 -4.42 22.88 -0.62
C LYS A 317 -3.89 24.31 -0.48
N ARG A 318 -3.61 24.75 0.76
CA ARG A 318 -3.01 26.07 1.04
C ARG A 318 -1.65 26.25 0.37
N LYS A 319 -0.81 25.20 0.34
CA LYS A 319 0.50 25.27 -0.33
C LYS A 319 0.35 25.38 -1.85
N ASN A 320 -0.57 24.64 -2.44
CA ASN A 320 -0.84 24.71 -3.88
C ASN A 320 -1.43 26.06 -4.29
N GLU A 321 -2.32 26.63 -3.48
CA GLU A 321 -2.86 27.99 -3.70
C GLU A 321 -1.75 29.05 -3.67
N LYS A 322 -0.83 28.98 -2.69
CA LYS A 322 0.35 29.87 -2.64
C LYS A 322 1.29 29.71 -3.82
N MET A 323 1.53 28.48 -4.28
CA MET A 323 2.38 28.24 -5.46
C MET A 323 1.73 28.81 -6.73
N ARG A 324 0.42 28.63 -6.91
CA ARG A 324 -0.33 29.24 -8.02
C ARG A 324 -0.23 30.76 -7.99
N GLN A 325 -0.44 31.39 -6.83
CA GLN A 325 -0.27 32.83 -6.67
C GLN A 325 1.15 33.30 -7.04
N SER A 326 2.19 32.58 -6.61
CA SER A 326 3.58 32.92 -6.97
C SER A 326 3.93 32.68 -8.44
N GLU A 327 3.29 31.70 -9.09
CA GLU A 327 3.43 31.45 -10.53
C GLU A 327 2.69 32.51 -11.34
N ASP A 328 1.52 32.95 -10.88
CA ASP A 328 0.76 34.04 -11.49
C ASP A 328 1.50 35.38 -11.32
N GLU A 329 2.16 35.62 -10.18
CA GLU A 329 3.06 36.76 -9.96
C GLU A 329 4.30 36.72 -10.88
N LYS A 330 4.93 35.53 -11.05
CA LYS A 330 6.06 35.35 -11.99
C LYS A 330 5.63 35.46 -13.46
N LYS A 331 4.42 35.02 -13.81
CA LYS A 331 3.82 35.24 -15.13
C LYS A 331 3.44 36.71 -15.35
N SER A 332 3.14 37.47 -14.29
CA SER A 332 2.91 38.92 -14.40
C SER A 332 4.18 39.70 -14.77
N THR A 333 5.37 39.16 -14.50
CA THR A 333 6.68 39.73 -14.88
C THR A 333 7.12 39.36 -16.30
N HIS A 334 6.53 38.34 -16.92
CA HIS A 334 6.73 37.98 -18.33
C HIS A 334 5.38 37.70 -19.01
N LYS A 335 4.71 38.78 -19.43
CA LYS A 335 3.53 38.72 -20.30
C LYS A 335 3.88 38.14 -21.66
N ILE A 336 3.56 36.87 -21.90
CA ILE A 336 3.10 36.38 -23.21
C ILE A 336 1.94 35.39 -22.95
N PRO A 337 0.73 35.62 -23.49
CA PRO A 337 -0.44 34.81 -23.20
C PRO A 337 -0.50 33.59 -24.12
N TYR A 338 -0.94 32.44 -23.60
CA TYR A 338 -1.58 31.40 -24.43
C TYR A 338 -2.86 30.90 -23.77
N ILE A 339 -3.96 31.33 -24.39
CA ILE A 339 -5.18 30.63 -24.82
C ILE A 339 -5.62 29.42 -23.97
N LEU A 340 -6.77 29.66 -23.31
CA LEU A 340 -7.75 28.78 -22.64
C LEU A 340 -7.49 27.27 -22.60
#